data_AF-A0AAV5AXF6-F1
#
_entry.id   AF-A0AAV5AXF6-F1
#
_cell.length_a   1.000
_cell.length_b   1.000
_cell.length_c   1.000
_cell.angle_alpha   90.00
_cell.angle_beta   90.00
_cell.angle_gamma   90.00
#
_symmetry.space_group_name_H-M   'P 1'
#
loop_
_entity.id
_entity.type
_entity.pdbx_description
1 polymer ?
#
loop_
_entity_poly.entity_id
_entity_poly.type
_entity_poly.pdbx_seq_one_letter_code
_entity_poly.pdbx_strand_id
1 'polypeptide(L)'
;MQKTIFISIFFIAFLFSSCRNATNQMVQEEENPISDIIEEEIITESEEKSFGEEKDILPDTNIHPSHTVEFLQTLEKGANLSAFFSDSWTFVYHAYFRGDGTTKGEVTQLKKEQIDGIIEVKVETDGEGWFEKLPPSTNILKFSLKKEVIEWDRFEITTDTEKNTIIEGGGLSDYLILYYNDKNLINKMEYHSEDPG
;
A
#
# COMPACT_ATOMS: atom_id res chain seq x y z
N MET A 1 10.06 11.39 55.97
CA MET A 1 10.87 11.99 54.87
C MET A 1 10.06 11.93 53.59
N GLN A 2 9.35 13.00 53.25
CA GLN A 2 8.61 13.11 51.99
C GLN A 2 9.58 13.55 50.88
N LYS A 3 9.66 12.78 49.80
CA LYS A 3 10.40 13.14 48.59
C LYS A 3 9.42 13.76 47.59
N THR A 4 9.52 15.06 47.40
CA THR A 4 8.78 15.79 46.37
C THR A 4 9.55 15.67 45.05
N ILE A 5 8.94 15.08 44.03
CA ILE A 5 9.51 14.96 42.68
C ILE A 5 9.05 16.19 41.89
N PHE A 6 10.01 17.03 41.48
CA PHE A 6 9.79 18.13 40.54
C PHE A 6 9.85 17.57 39.12
N ILE A 7 8.72 17.62 38.40
CA ILE A 7 8.66 17.34 36.96
C ILE A 7 8.77 18.68 36.23
N SER A 8 9.88 18.86 35.52
CA SER A 8 10.13 20.03 34.68
C SER A 8 9.54 19.80 33.29
N ILE A 9 8.48 20.53 32.95
CA ILE A 9 7.85 20.51 31.62
C ILE A 9 8.63 21.47 30.72
N PHE A 10 9.34 20.96 29.72
CA PHE A 10 9.94 21.77 28.66
C PHE A 10 8.91 22.00 27.55
N PHE A 11 8.36 23.21 27.48
CA PHE A 11 7.61 23.70 26.32
C PHE A 11 8.62 24.09 25.22
N ILE A 12 8.67 23.32 24.13
CA ILE A 12 9.35 23.74 22.89
C ILE A 12 8.29 24.34 21.98
N ALA A 13 8.27 25.67 21.90
CA ALA A 13 7.50 26.42 20.92
C ALA A 13 8.25 26.39 19.58
N PHE A 14 7.71 25.68 18.59
CA PHE A 14 8.14 25.82 17.20
C PHE A 14 7.47 27.07 16.61
N LEU A 15 8.28 28.10 16.39
CA LEU A 15 7.88 29.31 15.68
C LEU A 15 7.83 29.03 14.17
N PHE A 16 6.69 29.36 13.57
CA PHE A 16 6.48 29.43 12.13
C PHE A 16 7.38 30.51 11.52
N SER A 17 8.29 30.13 10.62
CA SER A 17 8.95 31.06 9.70
C SER A 17 8.30 30.96 8.33
N SER A 18 7.31 31.82 8.10
CA SER A 18 6.77 32.15 6.79
C SER A 18 7.78 33.00 6.01
N CYS A 19 8.31 32.47 4.90
CA CYS A 19 8.95 33.29 3.87
C CYS A 19 7.96 33.50 2.72
N ARG A 20 7.27 34.64 2.76
CA ARG A 20 6.73 35.30 1.56
C ARG A 20 7.87 36.11 0.95
N ASN A 21 8.09 35.97 -0.35
CA ASN A 21 8.64 37.05 -1.17
C ASN A 21 7.95 37.08 -2.53
N ALA A 22 7.69 38.30 -2.96
CA ALA A 22 6.85 38.66 -4.08
C ALA A 22 7.67 39.20 -5.26
N THR A 23 7.00 39.26 -6.42
CA THR A 23 7.04 40.35 -7.42
C THR A 23 7.58 39.99 -8.82
N ASN A 24 6.61 39.89 -9.74
CA ASN A 24 6.49 40.40 -11.11
C ASN A 24 7.70 40.42 -12.07
N GLN A 25 7.46 39.92 -13.29
CA GLN A 25 7.66 40.71 -14.51
C GLN A 25 6.67 40.31 -15.62
N MET A 26 5.96 41.34 -16.13
CA MET A 26 5.23 41.35 -17.40
C MET A 26 6.23 41.31 -18.57
N VAL A 27 5.96 40.52 -19.60
CA VAL A 27 6.49 40.73 -20.96
C VAL A 27 5.35 40.55 -21.96
N GLN A 28 5.44 41.38 -23.00
CA GLN A 28 4.40 41.89 -23.88
C GLN A 28 3.88 40.90 -24.93
N GLU A 29 2.65 41.20 -25.30
CA GLU A 29 1.86 40.80 -26.45
C GLU A 29 2.49 41.33 -27.76
N GLU A 30 2.60 40.47 -28.79
CA GLU A 30 2.76 40.88 -30.18
C GLU A 30 1.86 39.98 -31.05
N GLU A 31 0.93 40.61 -31.78
CA GLU A 31 -0.04 39.98 -32.67
C GLU A 31 0.47 39.85 -34.11
N ASN A 32 -0.19 38.94 -34.86
CA ASN A 32 -0.51 38.93 -36.30
C ASN A 32 0.50 38.30 -37.32
N PRO A 33 0.05 37.89 -38.53
CA PRO A 33 -1.07 36.98 -38.84
C PRO A 33 -0.84 35.98 -40.03
N ILE A 34 -1.75 34.99 -40.15
CA ILE A 34 -2.31 34.34 -41.37
C ILE A 34 -1.39 33.61 -42.39
N SER A 35 -1.64 32.31 -42.60
CA SER A 35 -2.10 31.67 -43.86
C SER A 35 -2.02 30.14 -43.69
N ASP A 36 -3.15 29.42 -43.69
CA ASP A 36 -3.85 28.83 -44.85
C ASP A 36 -3.17 27.55 -45.40
N ILE A 37 -4.00 26.48 -45.53
CA ILE A 37 -3.81 25.27 -46.36
C ILE A 37 -2.96 24.18 -45.63
N ILE A 38 -3.40 22.94 -45.35
CA ILE A 38 -4.12 21.94 -46.14
C ILE A 38 -4.95 21.04 -45.20
N GLU A 39 -6.23 20.84 -45.53
CA GLU A 39 -7.02 19.72 -45.04
C GLU A 39 -6.58 18.44 -45.79
N GLU A 40 -6.03 17.47 -45.08
CA GLU A 40 -5.88 16.11 -45.60
C GLU A 40 -6.67 15.15 -44.71
N GLU A 41 -7.85 14.78 -45.25
CA GLU A 41 -8.77 13.79 -44.73
C GLU A 41 -8.13 12.40 -44.88
N ILE A 42 -7.45 11.91 -43.83
CA ILE A 42 -7.02 10.51 -43.76
C ILE A 42 -8.14 9.71 -43.09
N ILE A 43 -9.04 9.19 -43.94
CA ILE A 43 -9.97 8.12 -43.58
C ILE A 43 -9.12 6.88 -43.26
N THR A 44 -8.95 6.59 -41.98
CA THR A 44 -8.41 5.31 -41.54
C THR A 44 -9.60 4.47 -41.09
N GLU A 45 -10.08 3.59 -41.97
CA GLU A 45 -10.90 2.44 -41.59
C GLU A 45 -10.05 1.55 -40.67
N SER A 46 -10.11 1.82 -39.36
CA SER A 46 -9.69 0.85 -38.36
C SER A 46 -10.81 -0.17 -38.22
N GLU A 47 -10.56 -1.39 -38.71
CA GLU A 47 -11.38 -2.56 -38.45
C GLU A 47 -11.61 -2.68 -36.93
N GLU A 48 -12.83 -2.37 -36.48
CA GLU A 48 -13.32 -2.79 -35.17
C GLU A 48 -13.42 -4.31 -35.18
N LYS A 49 -12.29 -4.96 -34.91
CA LYS A 49 -12.24 -6.36 -34.56
C LYS A 49 -12.93 -6.48 -33.20
N SER A 50 -14.25 -6.69 -33.24
CA SER A 50 -15.08 -7.15 -32.14
C SER A 50 -14.32 -8.21 -31.36
N PHE A 51 -13.75 -7.79 -30.24
CA PHE A 51 -13.17 -8.66 -29.25
C PHE A 51 -14.38 -9.37 -28.64
N GLY A 52 -14.55 -10.64 -29.00
CA GLY A 52 -15.56 -11.48 -28.40
C GLY A 52 -15.35 -11.40 -26.89
N GLU A 53 -16.38 -10.90 -26.21
CA GLU A 53 -16.47 -10.89 -24.77
C GLU A 53 -16.53 -12.36 -24.33
N GLU A 54 -15.35 -12.97 -24.19
CA GLU A 54 -15.16 -14.24 -23.52
C GLU A 54 -15.57 -13.98 -22.08
N LYS A 55 -16.85 -14.26 -21.80
CA LYS A 55 -17.36 -14.36 -20.43
C LYS A 55 -16.62 -15.51 -19.78
N ASP A 56 -15.48 -15.19 -19.21
CA ASP A 56 -14.83 -15.99 -18.20
C ASP A 56 -15.89 -16.29 -17.15
N ILE A 57 -16.24 -17.58 -17.09
CA ILE A 57 -17.12 -18.13 -16.08
C ILE A 57 -16.28 -18.12 -14.80
N LEU A 58 -16.27 -16.97 -14.12
CA LEU A 58 -15.67 -16.84 -12.81
C LEU A 58 -16.30 -17.90 -11.90
N PRO A 59 -15.48 -18.71 -11.21
CA PRO A 59 -15.98 -19.69 -10.26
C PRO A 59 -16.87 -18.97 -9.23
N ASP A 60 -17.92 -19.64 -8.78
CA ASP A 60 -18.87 -19.17 -7.76
C ASP A 60 -18.12 -18.80 -6.46
N THR A 61 -17.63 -17.56 -6.42
CA THR A 61 -16.94 -16.95 -5.30
C THR A 61 -17.85 -15.86 -4.76
N ASN A 62 -18.44 -16.10 -3.60
CA ASN A 62 -19.19 -15.11 -2.84
C ASN A 62 -18.33 -13.91 -2.36
N ILE A 63 -17.08 -13.77 -2.82
CA ILE A 63 -16.30 -12.54 -2.63
C ILE A 63 -16.91 -11.50 -3.55
N HIS A 64 -17.67 -10.58 -2.96
CA HIS A 64 -18.27 -9.49 -3.72
C HIS A 64 -17.14 -8.54 -4.15
N PRO A 65 -16.83 -8.40 -5.46
CA PRO A 65 -15.70 -7.58 -5.93
C PRO A 65 -15.73 -6.14 -5.40
N SER A 66 -16.92 -5.63 -5.04
CA SER A 66 -17.06 -4.30 -4.45
C SER A 66 -16.35 -4.13 -3.11
N HIS A 67 -16.29 -5.16 -2.25
CA HIS A 67 -15.74 -4.99 -0.91
C HIS A 67 -14.21 -4.82 -0.95
N THR A 68 -13.55 -5.56 -1.84
CA THR A 68 -12.13 -5.41 -2.12
C THR A 68 -11.80 -4.04 -2.72
N VAL A 69 -12.61 -3.57 -3.68
CA VAL A 69 -12.45 -2.24 -4.27
C VAL A 69 -12.64 -1.14 -3.22
N GLU A 70 -13.63 -1.27 -2.34
CA GLU A 70 -13.86 -0.35 -1.23
C GLU A 70 -12.68 -0.35 -0.24
N PHE A 71 -12.11 -1.52 0.07
CA PHE A 71 -10.92 -1.64 0.90
C PHE A 71 -9.75 -0.89 0.26
N LEU A 72 -9.47 -1.14 -1.02
CA LEU A 72 -8.37 -0.52 -1.75
C LEU A 72 -8.50 1.01 -1.77
N GLN A 73 -9.69 1.52 -2.11
CA GLN A 73 -9.96 2.95 -2.11
C GLN A 73 -9.84 3.59 -0.71
N THR A 74 -10.13 2.82 0.34
CA THR A 74 -9.98 3.30 1.72
C THR A 74 -8.50 3.30 2.14
N LEU A 75 -7.74 2.29 1.72
CA LEU A 75 -6.31 2.16 1.95
C LEU A 75 -5.54 3.30 1.27
N GLU A 76 -5.81 3.54 -0.02
CA GLU A 76 -5.21 4.61 -0.82
C GLU A 76 -5.44 6.00 -0.19
N LYS A 77 -6.61 6.23 0.40
CA LYS A 77 -6.95 7.48 1.11
C LYS A 77 -6.34 7.59 2.51
N GLY A 78 -5.66 6.55 3.00
CA GLY A 78 -5.15 6.47 4.38
C GLY A 78 -6.25 6.49 5.45
N ALA A 79 -7.48 6.13 5.07
CA ALA A 79 -8.65 6.17 5.94
C ALA A 79 -8.69 4.97 6.91
N ASN A 80 -9.73 4.88 7.74
CA ASN A 80 -9.86 3.82 8.73
C ASN A 80 -10.26 2.49 8.08
N LEU A 81 -9.52 1.42 8.34
CA LEU A 81 -9.71 0.11 7.70
C LEU A 81 -10.44 -0.91 8.59
N SER A 82 -10.66 -0.60 9.88
CA SER A 82 -11.23 -1.57 10.83
C SER A 82 -12.57 -2.19 10.39
N ALA A 83 -13.38 -1.49 9.58
CA ALA A 83 -14.66 -1.99 9.09
C ALA A 83 -14.55 -3.20 8.13
N PHE A 84 -13.38 -3.40 7.51
CA PHE A 84 -13.13 -4.49 6.56
C PHE A 84 -12.66 -5.77 7.26
N PHE A 85 -12.33 -5.71 8.55
CA PHE A 85 -11.75 -6.82 9.30
C PHE A 85 -12.75 -7.52 10.21
N SER A 86 -12.52 -8.82 10.37
CA SER A 86 -13.20 -9.64 11.36
C SER A 86 -12.84 -9.18 12.78
N ASP A 87 -13.74 -9.39 13.76
CA ASP A 87 -13.48 -9.03 15.16
C ASP A 87 -12.22 -9.71 15.75
N SER A 88 -11.81 -10.84 15.15
CA SER A 88 -10.55 -11.54 15.39
C SER A 88 -9.92 -11.90 14.04
N TRP A 89 -8.67 -11.51 13.80
CA TRP A 89 -7.96 -11.76 12.55
C TRP A 89 -6.46 -12.04 12.78
N THR A 90 -5.76 -12.45 11.71
CA THR A 90 -4.33 -12.82 11.74
C THR A 90 -3.51 -11.93 10.82
N PHE A 91 -2.41 -11.39 11.33
CA PHE A 91 -1.41 -10.70 10.52
C PHE A 91 -0.20 -11.60 10.30
N VAL A 92 0.29 -11.68 9.06
CA VAL A 92 1.56 -12.34 8.74
C VAL A 92 2.46 -11.35 8.01
N TYR A 93 3.72 -11.30 8.42
CA TYR A 93 4.77 -10.51 7.79
C TYR A 93 5.74 -11.43 7.08
N HIS A 94 6.04 -11.09 5.84
CA HIS A 94 7.04 -11.73 5.01
C HIS A 94 7.94 -10.65 4.42
N ALA A 95 9.25 -10.82 4.55
CA ALA A 95 10.20 -10.02 3.80
C ALA A 95 11.37 -10.86 3.32
N TYR A 96 11.94 -10.46 2.19
CA TYR A 96 13.14 -11.05 1.66
C TYR A 96 14.12 -9.96 1.25
N PHE A 97 15.30 -9.98 1.86
CA PHE A 97 16.39 -9.08 1.53
C PHE A 97 17.62 -9.89 1.14
N ARG A 98 18.31 -9.51 0.06
CA ARG A 98 19.50 -10.23 -0.42
C ARG A 98 20.62 -10.31 0.61
N GLY A 99 20.72 -9.34 1.52
CA GLY A 99 21.72 -9.32 2.59
C GLY A 99 21.37 -10.23 3.76
N ASP A 100 20.11 -10.22 4.19
CA ASP A 100 19.71 -10.80 5.48
C ASP A 100 18.95 -12.13 5.33
N GLY A 101 18.51 -12.47 4.12
CA GLY A 101 17.69 -13.64 3.84
C GLY A 101 16.20 -13.38 4.08
N THR A 102 15.49 -14.40 4.53
CA THR A 102 14.04 -14.35 4.71
C THR A 102 13.69 -13.98 6.15
N THR A 103 12.80 -13.00 6.31
CA THR A 103 12.22 -12.58 7.59
C THR A 103 10.73 -12.92 7.64
N LYS A 104 10.28 -13.58 8.70
CA LYS A 104 8.86 -13.98 8.88
C LYS A 104 8.36 -13.70 10.28
N GLY A 105 7.08 -13.38 10.41
CA GLY A 105 6.41 -13.29 11.72
C GLY A 105 4.90 -13.36 11.60
N GLU A 106 4.23 -13.71 12.69
CA GLU A 106 2.78 -13.87 12.74
C GLU A 106 2.21 -13.34 14.06
N VAL A 107 1.05 -12.69 13.98
CA VAL A 107 0.25 -12.29 15.15
C VAL A 107 -1.20 -12.71 14.92
N THR A 108 -1.69 -13.61 15.77
CA THR A 108 -3.07 -14.10 15.74
C THR A 108 -3.96 -13.33 16.71
N GLN A 109 -5.29 -13.42 16.52
CA GLN A 109 -6.30 -12.86 17.44
C GLN A 109 -6.21 -11.34 17.60
N LEU A 110 -5.81 -10.65 16.54
CA LEU A 110 -5.85 -9.18 16.50
C LEU A 110 -7.30 -8.71 16.48
N LYS A 111 -7.57 -7.62 17.20
CA LYS A 111 -8.83 -6.89 17.08
C LYS A 111 -8.83 -6.08 15.79
N LYS A 112 -9.99 -5.91 15.17
CA LYS A 112 -10.12 -5.16 13.91
C LYS A 112 -9.59 -3.73 13.98
N GLU A 113 -9.65 -3.06 15.13
CA GLU A 113 -9.13 -1.69 15.30
C GLU A 113 -7.60 -1.62 15.25
N GLN A 114 -6.90 -2.76 15.40
CA GLN A 114 -5.43 -2.79 15.41
C GLN A 114 -4.81 -2.61 14.01
N ILE A 115 -5.56 -2.82 12.93
CA ILE A 115 -5.05 -2.57 11.55
C ILE A 115 -4.64 -1.10 11.35
N ASP A 116 -5.34 -0.18 12.02
CA ASP A 116 -5.11 1.26 11.93
C ASP A 116 -3.98 1.76 12.83
N GLY A 117 -3.35 0.87 13.61
CA GLY A 117 -2.33 1.18 14.60
C GLY A 117 -0.95 0.59 14.28
N ILE A 118 -0.14 0.44 15.33
CA ILE A 118 1.12 -0.30 15.29
C ILE A 118 0.83 -1.74 15.70
N ILE A 119 1.26 -2.69 14.87
CA ILE A 119 1.25 -4.12 15.16
C ILE A 119 2.68 -4.50 15.56
N GLU A 120 2.87 -4.94 16.81
CA GLU A 120 4.14 -5.49 17.26
C GLU A 120 4.22 -6.97 16.85
N VAL A 121 5.13 -7.29 15.95
CA VAL A 121 5.33 -8.63 15.42
C VAL A 121 6.68 -9.16 15.88
N LYS A 122 6.69 -10.33 16.51
CA LYS A 122 7.95 -11.05 16.72
C LYS A 122 8.33 -11.69 15.40
N VAL A 123 9.45 -11.25 14.82
CA VAL A 123 9.94 -11.73 13.54
C VAL A 123 11.24 -12.52 13.73
N GLU A 124 11.43 -13.52 12.87
CA GLU A 124 12.62 -14.36 12.78
C GLU A 124 13.25 -14.18 11.39
N THR A 125 14.54 -13.92 11.35
CA THR A 125 15.34 -13.80 10.13
C THR A 125 16.30 -14.97 10.05
N ASP A 126 16.33 -15.69 8.93
CA ASP A 126 17.15 -16.90 8.79
C ASP A 126 18.65 -16.63 8.57
N GLY A 127 19.02 -15.44 8.12
CA GLY A 127 20.40 -15.08 7.83
C GLY A 127 20.94 -15.72 6.55
N GLU A 128 20.08 -16.31 5.71
CA GLU A 128 20.45 -17.04 4.49
C GLU A 128 20.45 -16.12 3.25
N GLY A 129 20.97 -14.89 3.42
CA GLY A 129 21.19 -13.95 2.32
C GLY A 129 22.22 -14.45 1.30
N TRP A 130 22.25 -13.81 0.13
CA TRP A 130 23.14 -14.15 -0.99
C TRP A 130 24.60 -13.81 -0.75
N PHE A 131 24.89 -12.76 0.03
CA PHE A 131 26.26 -12.24 0.18
C PHE A 131 27.02 -12.91 1.31
N GLU A 132 26.56 -12.71 2.54
CA GLU A 132 27.17 -13.26 3.76
C GLU A 132 26.07 -13.93 4.56
N LYS A 133 26.35 -15.15 5.03
CA LYS A 133 25.44 -15.83 5.94
C LYS A 133 25.55 -15.22 7.32
N LEU A 134 24.46 -14.64 7.79
CA LEU A 134 24.36 -14.14 9.15
C LEU A 134 23.80 -15.24 10.07
N PRO A 135 24.11 -15.20 11.37
CA PRO A 135 23.39 -16.04 12.33
C PRO A 135 21.89 -15.69 12.31
N PRO A 136 20.98 -16.69 12.43
CA PRO A 136 19.56 -16.43 12.58
C PRO A 136 19.30 -15.48 13.75
N SER A 137 18.33 -14.58 13.59
CA SER A 137 18.01 -13.58 14.60
C SER A 137 16.52 -13.45 14.85
N THR A 138 16.16 -12.84 15.98
CA THR A 138 14.78 -12.62 16.37
C THR A 138 14.63 -11.21 16.93
N ASN A 139 13.67 -10.46 16.43
CA ASN A 139 13.43 -9.07 16.83
C ASN A 139 11.93 -8.77 16.95
N ILE A 140 11.59 -7.65 17.58
CA ILE A 140 10.22 -7.10 17.56
C ILE A 140 10.14 -6.03 16.47
N LEU A 141 9.41 -6.33 15.41
CA LEU A 141 9.05 -5.40 14.35
C LEU A 141 7.83 -4.58 14.79
N LYS A 142 7.85 -3.27 14.55
CA LYS A 142 6.72 -2.37 14.76
C LYS A 142 6.11 -2.00 13.42
N PHE A 143 5.22 -2.86 12.91
CA PHE A 143 4.59 -2.70 11.61
C PHE A 143 3.46 -1.67 11.66
N SER A 144 3.33 -0.85 10.61
CA SER A 144 2.18 0.05 10.42
C SER A 144 1.83 0.13 8.95
N LEU A 145 0.69 -0.45 8.57
CA LEU A 145 0.26 -0.49 7.17
C LEU A 145 0.23 0.91 6.54
N LYS A 146 -0.29 1.90 7.28
CA LYS A 146 -0.34 3.30 6.84
C LYS A 146 1.03 3.91 6.57
N LYS A 147 2.10 3.40 7.19
CA LYS A 147 3.47 3.87 6.89
C LYS A 147 4.04 3.18 5.67
N GLU A 148 3.85 1.85 5.57
CA GLU A 148 4.37 1.07 4.45
C GLU A 148 3.78 1.55 3.12
N VAL A 149 2.47 1.83 3.08
CA VAL A 149 1.78 2.20 1.82
C VAL A 149 1.93 3.68 1.42
N ILE A 150 2.68 4.51 2.16
CA ILE A 150 2.90 5.92 1.79
C ILE A 150 3.76 6.03 0.53
N GLU A 151 4.74 5.13 0.39
CA GLU A 151 5.68 5.12 -0.73
C GLU A 151 5.19 4.22 -1.88
N TRP A 152 3.95 3.72 -1.78
CA TRP A 152 3.36 2.91 -2.84
C TRP A 152 3.05 3.78 -4.07
N ASP A 153 3.50 3.32 -5.23
CA ASP A 153 3.35 4.00 -6.52
C ASP A 153 2.10 3.53 -7.29
N ARG A 154 1.51 2.41 -6.88
CA ARG A 154 0.26 1.89 -7.44
C ARG A 154 -0.60 1.19 -6.38
N PHE A 155 -1.83 0.89 -6.76
CA PHE A 155 -2.82 0.19 -5.94
C PHE A 155 -3.64 -0.71 -6.88
N GLU A 156 -3.08 -1.87 -7.23
CA GLU A 156 -3.67 -2.77 -8.23
C GLU A 156 -4.17 -4.04 -7.58
N ILE A 157 -5.39 -4.45 -7.94
CA ILE A 157 -5.98 -5.70 -7.48
C ILE A 157 -5.67 -6.79 -8.51
N THR A 158 -4.99 -7.85 -8.07
CA THR A 158 -4.85 -9.10 -8.81
C THR A 158 -5.54 -10.22 -8.04
N THR A 159 -6.19 -11.14 -8.76
CA THR A 159 -6.85 -12.30 -8.13
C THR A 159 -6.05 -13.55 -8.42
N ASP A 160 -5.69 -14.29 -7.37
CA ASP A 160 -5.10 -15.61 -7.52
C ASP A 160 -6.18 -16.69 -7.60
N THR A 161 -5.80 -17.81 -8.20
CA THR A 161 -6.55 -19.05 -8.39
C THR A 161 -7.18 -19.62 -7.11
N GLU A 162 -6.69 -19.25 -5.92
CA GLU A 162 -7.16 -19.74 -4.62
C GLU A 162 -8.15 -18.83 -3.87
N LYS A 163 -8.80 -17.87 -4.55
CA LYS A 163 -9.77 -16.92 -3.94
C LYS A 163 -9.17 -15.89 -2.99
N ASN A 164 -7.86 -15.67 -3.07
CA ASN A 164 -7.18 -14.60 -2.35
C ASN A 164 -7.16 -13.34 -3.22
N THR A 165 -7.30 -12.18 -2.58
CA THR A 165 -7.04 -10.91 -3.25
C THR A 165 -5.59 -10.52 -2.99
N ILE A 166 -4.85 -10.25 -4.05
CA ILE A 166 -3.54 -9.63 -3.98
C ILE A 166 -3.71 -8.14 -4.28
N ILE A 167 -3.08 -7.30 -3.46
CA ILE A 167 -3.00 -5.86 -3.70
C ILE A 167 -1.53 -5.49 -3.85
N GLU A 168 -1.13 -5.11 -5.05
CA GLU A 168 0.22 -4.66 -5.35
C GLU A 168 0.33 -3.15 -5.18
N GLY A 169 1.47 -2.66 -4.64
CA GLY A 169 1.66 -1.21 -4.63
C GLY A 169 3.03 -0.60 -4.39
N GLY A 170 3.98 -1.23 -3.68
CA GLY A 170 5.31 -0.63 -3.49
C GLY A 170 6.29 -1.09 -4.56
N GLY A 171 6.20 -0.55 -5.80
CA GLY A 171 7.04 -1.02 -6.90
C GLY A 171 6.83 -2.52 -7.19
N LEU A 172 7.80 -3.24 -7.74
CA LEU A 172 7.68 -4.68 -8.06
C LEU A 172 7.77 -5.60 -6.83
N SER A 173 7.67 -5.05 -5.62
CA SER A 173 8.30 -5.61 -4.43
C SER A 173 7.37 -5.78 -3.24
N ASP A 174 6.47 -4.82 -3.02
CA ASP A 174 5.56 -4.87 -1.89
C ASP A 174 4.12 -5.15 -2.33
N TYR A 175 3.49 -6.09 -1.64
CA TYR A 175 2.10 -6.47 -1.87
C TYR A 175 1.44 -7.00 -0.60
N LEU A 176 0.10 -6.96 -0.61
CA LEU A 176 -0.74 -7.57 0.41
C LEU A 176 -1.43 -8.80 -0.18
N ILE A 177 -1.67 -9.80 0.66
CA ILE A 177 -2.60 -10.89 0.37
C ILE A 177 -3.72 -10.86 1.40
N LEU A 178 -4.96 -10.76 0.93
CA LEU A 178 -6.17 -10.70 1.75
C LEU A 178 -6.94 -12.01 1.66
N TYR A 179 -7.27 -12.55 2.82
CA TYR A 179 -8.08 -13.75 2.98
C TYR A 179 -9.40 -13.35 3.65
N TYR A 180 -10.51 -13.77 3.04
CA TYR A 180 -11.86 -13.41 3.49
C TYR A 180 -12.57 -14.61 4.11
N ASN A 181 -13.42 -14.34 5.10
CA ASN A 181 -14.32 -15.34 5.66
C ASN A 181 -15.66 -15.40 4.90
N ASP A 182 -16.60 -16.21 5.40
CA ASP A 182 -17.95 -16.39 4.87
C ASP A 182 -18.84 -15.13 4.93
N LYS A 183 -18.44 -14.12 5.70
CA LYS A 183 -19.09 -12.81 5.81
C LYS A 183 -18.40 -11.73 4.98
N ASN A 184 -17.46 -12.11 4.11
CA ASN A 184 -16.64 -11.19 3.33
C ASN A 184 -15.82 -10.20 4.16
N LEU A 185 -15.48 -10.56 5.41
CA LEU A 185 -14.55 -9.78 6.23
C LEU A 185 -13.15 -10.41 6.15
N ILE A 186 -12.12 -9.57 6.15
CA ILE A 186 -10.72 -9.99 6.19
C ILE A 186 -10.48 -10.71 7.52
N ASN A 187 -10.08 -11.98 7.47
CA ASN A 187 -9.74 -12.78 8.64
C ASN A 187 -8.23 -13.09 8.73
N LYS A 188 -7.50 -12.89 7.63
CA LYS A 188 -6.04 -12.92 7.57
C LYS A 188 -5.54 -11.93 6.52
N MET A 189 -4.47 -11.23 6.85
CA MET A 189 -3.73 -10.35 5.94
C MET A 189 -2.25 -10.72 6.00
N GLU A 190 -1.64 -10.91 4.84
CA GLU A 190 -0.20 -11.02 4.70
C GLU A 190 0.35 -9.74 4.08
N TYR A 191 1.49 -9.27 4.57
CA TYR A 191 2.29 -8.24 3.93
C TYR A 191 3.62 -8.86 3.49
N HIS A 192 3.95 -8.67 2.21
CA HIS A 192 5.17 -9.14 1.59
C HIS A 192 5.99 -7.93 1.13
N SER A 193 7.30 -7.98 1.37
CA SER A 193 8.27 -7.00 0.87
C SER A 193 9.52 -7.71 0.34
N GLU A 194 9.75 -7.61 -0.97
CA GLU A 194 10.83 -8.32 -1.66
C GLU A 194 11.81 -7.32 -2.28
N ASP A 195 13.12 -7.51 -2.09
CA ASP A 195 14.15 -6.67 -2.74
C ASP A 195 14.05 -6.76 -4.29
N PRO A 196 13.71 -5.65 -5.01
CA PRO A 196 13.57 -5.67 -6.46
C PRO A 196 14.94 -5.89 -7.10
N GLY A 197 14.98 -6.82 -8.03
CA GLY A 197 16.20 -7.33 -8.65
C GLY A 197 17.15 -6.26 -9.20
#